data_AF-M0MLU5-F1
#
_entry.id   AF-M0MLU5-F1
#
_cell.length_a   1.000
_cell.length_b   1.000
_cell.length_c   1.000
_cell.angle_alpha   90.00
_cell.angle_beta   90.00
_cell.angle_gamma   90.00
#
_symmetry.space_group_name_H-M   'P 1'
#
loop_
_entity.id
_entity.type
_entity.pdbx_description
1 polymer ?
#
loop_
_entity_poly.entity_id
_entity_poly.type
_entity_poly.pdbx_seq_one_letter_code
_entity_poly.pdbx_strand_id
1 'polypeptide(L)'
;MEQTNQQEQRQSTEITIKSTIRQIRKSRNTPSDKDELEELVREFEDEISKEDADQSRIQEIIQKADKKSTDVAANLLMLALQYGIIQAAELL
;
A
#
# COMPACT_ATOMS: atom_id res chain seq x y z
N MET A 1 39.90 -10.41 20.63
CA MET A 1 38.59 -10.30 21.28
C MET A 1 37.70 -9.54 20.32
N GLU A 2 36.63 -10.20 19.87
CA GLU A 2 35.68 -9.75 18.85
C GLU A 2 35.00 -8.42 19.21
N GLN A 3 34.99 -7.48 18.28
CA GLN A 3 34.02 -6.39 18.26
C GLN A 3 32.94 -6.76 17.25
N THR A 4 31.94 -7.50 17.72
CA THR A 4 30.72 -7.78 16.97
C THR A 4 29.87 -6.51 17.00
N ASN A 5 30.11 -5.63 16.03
CA ASN A 5 29.30 -4.45 15.79
C ASN A 5 27.96 -4.92 15.20
N GLN A 6 26.99 -5.24 16.07
CA GLN A 6 25.62 -5.52 15.68
C GLN A 6 25.03 -4.22 15.14
N GLN A 7 25.13 -4.01 13.82
CA GLN A 7 24.30 -3.05 13.14
C GLN A 7 22.84 -3.51 13.29
N GLU A 8 22.13 -2.88 14.22
CA GLU A 8 20.67 -2.83 14.20
C GLU A 8 20.25 -2.27 12.83
N GLN A 9 19.96 -3.17 11.89
CA GLN A 9 19.24 -2.83 10.66
C GLN A 9 17.84 -2.38 11.06
N ARG A 10 17.70 -1.09 11.36
CA ARG A 10 16.41 -0.41 11.26
C ARG A 10 16.04 -0.38 9.77
N GLN A 11 15.47 -1.48 9.27
CA GLN A 11 14.76 -1.46 8.00
C GLN A 11 13.53 -0.58 8.19
N SER A 12 13.69 0.72 7.99
CA SER A 12 12.57 1.58 7.62
C SER A 12 11.94 0.92 6.40
N THR A 13 10.88 0.16 6.60
CA THR A 13 10.18 -0.51 5.50
C THR A 13 9.41 0.59 4.80
N GLU A 14 10.07 1.25 3.86
CA GLU A 14 9.45 2.27 3.01
C GLU A 14 8.35 1.57 2.21
N ILE A 15 7.11 1.87 2.57
CA ILE A 15 5.94 1.38 1.84
C ILE A 15 5.92 2.11 0.51
N THR A 16 6.05 1.34 -0.57
CA THR A 16 5.99 1.81 -1.95
C THR A 16 5.03 0.92 -2.74
N ILE A 17 4.49 1.43 -3.85
CA ILE A 17 3.67 0.65 -4.81
C ILE A 17 4.37 -0.66 -5.17
N LYS A 18 5.66 -0.59 -5.50
CA LYS A 18 6.49 -1.75 -5.83
C LYS A 18 6.62 -2.75 -4.67
N SER A 19 6.70 -2.27 -3.43
CA SER A 19 6.74 -3.15 -2.25
C SER A 19 5.39 -3.84 -2.03
N THR A 20 4.27 -3.13 -2.25
CA THR A 20 2.91 -3.64 -2.12
C THR A 20 2.64 -4.74 -3.15
N ILE A 21 3.00 -4.52 -4.42
CA ILE A 21 2.92 -5.56 -5.48
C ILE A 21 3.75 -6.79 -5.10
N ARG A 22 4.98 -6.59 -4.59
CA ARG A 22 5.83 -7.70 -4.15
C ARG A 22 5.19 -8.48 -2.99
N GLN A 23 4.52 -7.80 -2.07
CA GLN A 23 3.81 -8.42 -0.96
C GLN A 23 2.60 -9.22 -1.45
N ILE A 24 1.80 -8.69 -2.39
CA ILE A 24 0.67 -9.39 -3.01
C ILE A 24 1.15 -10.71 -3.61
N ARG A 25 2.22 -10.69 -4.41
CA ARG A 25 2.77 -11.90 -5.05
C ARG A 25 3.19 -12.96 -4.04
N LYS A 26 3.78 -12.53 -2.93
CA LYS A 26 4.25 -13.41 -1.83
C LYS A 26 3.13 -13.83 -0.86
N SER A 27 1.96 -13.20 -0.92
CA SER A 27 0.84 -13.50 -0.04
C SER A 27 0.29 -14.91 -0.32
N ARG A 28 -0.51 -15.43 0.63
CA ARG A 28 -1.22 -16.71 0.48
C ARG A 28 -2.58 -16.58 -0.22
N ASN A 29 -2.87 -15.41 -0.80
CA ASN A 29 -4.12 -15.17 -1.52
C ASN A 29 -4.24 -16.07 -2.75
N THR A 30 -5.47 -16.29 -3.22
CA THR A 30 -5.70 -17.04 -4.46
C THR A 30 -5.09 -16.30 -5.66
N PRO A 31 -4.76 -17.00 -6.76
CA PRO A 31 -4.28 -16.33 -7.98
C PRO A 31 -5.23 -15.22 -8.46
N SER A 32 -6.55 -15.48 -8.45
CA SER A 32 -7.57 -14.48 -8.81
C SER A 32 -7.51 -13.25 -7.90
N ASP A 33 -7.45 -13.45 -6.58
CA ASP A 33 -7.36 -12.32 -5.65
C ASP A 33 -6.06 -11.54 -5.81
N LYS A 34 -4.94 -12.21 -6.16
CA LYS A 34 -3.67 -11.53 -6.44
C LYS A 34 -3.75 -10.67 -7.68
N ASP A 35 -4.35 -11.17 -8.76
CA ASP A 35 -4.52 -10.42 -9.99
C ASP A 35 -5.41 -9.19 -9.76
N GLU A 36 -6.54 -9.35 -9.06
CA GLU A 36 -7.43 -8.25 -8.70
C GLU A 36 -6.75 -7.24 -7.75
N LEU A 37 -5.95 -7.69 -6.78
CA LEU A 37 -5.19 -6.80 -5.90
C LEU A 37 -4.10 -6.04 -6.68
N GLU A 38 -3.41 -6.68 -7.63
CA GLU A 38 -2.43 -6.01 -8.49
C GLU A 38 -3.11 -4.97 -9.39
N GLU A 39 -4.31 -5.23 -9.89
CA GLU A 39 -5.11 -4.27 -10.66
C GLU A 39 -5.51 -3.06 -9.80
N LEU A 40 -6.04 -3.30 -8.59
CA LEU A 40 -6.39 -2.22 -7.66
C LEU A 40 -5.19 -1.34 -7.28
N VAL A 41 -4.02 -1.94 -7.10
CA VAL A 41 -2.78 -1.19 -6.81
C VAL A 41 -2.36 -0.31 -8.01
N ARG A 42 -2.57 -0.78 -9.25
CA ARG A 42 -2.31 0.03 -10.46
C ARG A 42 -3.33 1.14 -10.62
N GLU A 43 -4.62 0.86 -10.42
CA GLU A 43 -5.66 1.90 -10.42
C GLU A 43 -5.35 2.98 -9.39
N PHE A 44 -4.88 2.59 -8.20
CA PHE A 44 -4.43 3.52 -7.18
C PHE A 44 -3.24 4.37 -7.67
N GLU A 45 -2.19 3.73 -8.21
CA GLU A 45 -1.01 4.43 -8.75
C GLU A 45 -1.38 5.45 -9.83
N ASP A 46 -2.28 5.08 -10.74
CA ASP A 46 -2.79 5.96 -11.79
C ASP A 46 -3.59 7.13 -11.21
N GLU A 47 -4.44 6.89 -10.20
CA GLU A 47 -5.27 7.92 -9.56
C GLU A 47 -4.43 8.93 -8.79
N ILE A 48 -3.47 8.48 -7.98
CA ILE A 48 -2.59 9.38 -7.20
C ILE A 48 -1.63 10.20 -8.07
N SER A 49 -1.40 9.75 -9.31
CA SER A 49 -0.52 10.44 -10.28
C SER A 49 -1.25 11.53 -11.07
N LYS A 50 -2.56 11.67 -10.90
CA LYS A 50 -3.35 12.75 -11.52
C LYS A 50 -3.12 14.06 -10.79
N GLU A 51 -3.15 15.16 -11.54
CA GLU A 51 -3.08 16.52 -10.98
C GLU A 51 -4.31 16.83 -10.09
N ASP A 52 -5.47 16.26 -10.43
CA ASP A 52 -6.72 16.32 -9.68
C ASP A 52 -7.10 14.89 -9.25
N ALA A 53 -6.36 14.36 -8.28
CA ALA A 53 -6.59 13.02 -7.76
C ALA A 53 -7.92 12.95 -6.98
N ASP A 54 -8.81 12.03 -7.37
CA ASP A 54 -10.11 11.89 -6.72
C ASP A 54 -9.99 11.08 -5.41
N GLN A 55 -10.11 11.79 -4.29
CA GLN A 55 -10.07 11.19 -2.95
C GLN A 55 -11.14 10.11 -2.74
N SER A 56 -12.34 10.30 -3.26
CA SER A 56 -13.44 9.33 -3.12
C SER A 56 -13.10 8.05 -3.87
N ARG A 57 -12.53 8.19 -5.07
CA ARG A 57 -12.07 7.05 -5.87
C ARG A 57 -10.94 6.29 -5.17
N ILE A 58 -9.98 7.00 -4.58
CA ILE A 58 -8.90 6.38 -3.80
C ILE A 58 -9.46 5.59 -2.61
N GLN A 59 -10.42 6.16 -1.89
CA GLN A 59 -11.09 5.46 -0.78
C GLN A 59 -11.83 4.21 -1.26
N GLU A 60 -12.53 4.27 -2.39
CA GLU A 60 -13.18 3.09 -2.98
C GLU A 60 -12.17 1.98 -3.32
N ILE A 61 -11.01 2.35 -3.88
CA ILE A 61 -9.95 1.38 -4.20
C ILE A 61 -9.43 0.73 -2.91
N ILE A 62 -9.18 1.50 -1.86
CA ILE A 62 -8.76 1.00 -0.55
C ILE A 62 -9.80 0.04 0.04
N GLN A 63 -11.09 0.40 -0.01
CA GLN A 63 -12.17 -0.46 0.48
C GLN A 63 -12.31 -1.77 -0.31
N LYS A 64 -12.12 -1.72 -1.64
CA LYS A 64 -12.10 -2.93 -2.48
C LYS A 64 -10.90 -3.82 -2.14
N ALA A 65 -9.74 -3.22 -1.90
CA ALA A 65 -8.55 -3.95 -1.48
C ALA A 65 -8.76 -4.60 -0.11
N ASP A 66 -9.41 -3.92 0.84
CA ASP A 66 -9.63 -4.43 2.20
C ASP A 66 -10.48 -5.70 2.23
N LYS A 67 -11.48 -5.79 1.35
CA LYS A 67 -12.31 -7.00 1.18
C LYS A 67 -11.51 -8.23 0.77
N LYS A 68 -10.32 -8.05 0.20
CA LYS A 68 -9.43 -9.12 -0.29
C LYS A 68 -8.19 -9.29 0.58
N SER A 69 -7.63 -8.21 1.06
CA SER A 69 -6.43 -8.18 1.89
C SER A 69 -6.33 -6.87 2.67
N THR A 70 -6.59 -6.95 3.97
CA THR A 70 -6.43 -5.83 4.90
C THR A 70 -5.01 -5.28 4.91
N ASP A 71 -3.98 -6.12 4.77
CA ASP A 71 -2.59 -5.65 4.68
C ASP A 71 -2.33 -4.76 3.46
N VAL A 72 -2.89 -5.14 2.29
CA VAL A 72 -2.75 -4.33 1.07
C VAL A 72 -3.51 -3.02 1.22
N ALA A 73 -4.72 -3.06 1.77
CA ALA A 73 -5.51 -1.86 2.03
C ALA A 73 -4.79 -0.91 2.99
N ALA A 74 -4.19 -1.42 4.06
CA ALA A 74 -3.40 -0.63 5.00
C ALA A 74 -2.19 0.03 4.31
N ASN A 75 -1.48 -0.69 3.45
CA ASN A 75 -0.38 -0.11 2.68
C ASN A 75 -0.87 1.01 1.74
N LEU A 76 -1.99 0.81 1.04
CA LEU A 76 -2.58 1.82 0.16
C LEU A 76 -3.04 3.05 0.95
N LEU A 77 -3.64 2.86 2.12
CA LEU A 77 -4.03 3.94 3.01
C LEU A 77 -2.80 4.74 3.48
N MET A 78 -1.72 4.06 3.89
CA MET A 78 -0.48 4.73 4.29
C MET A 78 0.14 5.52 3.13
N LEU A 79 0.10 4.97 1.91
CA LEU A 79 0.52 5.70 0.72
C LEU A 79 -0.36 6.94 0.49
N ALA A 80 -1.68 6.81 0.52
CA ALA A 80 -2.59 7.94 0.32
C ALA A 80 -2.35 9.08 1.33
N LEU A 81 -2.05 8.72 2.59
CA LEU A 81 -1.64 9.66 3.64
C LEU A 81 -0.28 10.31 3.32
N GLN A 82 0.72 9.54 2.85
CA GLN A 82 2.04 10.04 2.47
C GLN A 82 2.00 11.03 1.29
N TYR A 83 1.13 10.78 0.31
CA TYR A 83 0.91 11.67 -0.84
C TYR A 83 0.03 12.88 -0.49
N GLY A 84 -0.50 12.95 0.75
CA GLY A 84 -1.33 14.06 1.22
C GLY A 84 -2.73 14.10 0.61
N ILE A 85 -3.20 12.98 0.05
CA ILE A 85 -4.50 12.89 -0.63
C ILE A 85 -5.62 12.62 0.38
N ILE A 86 -5.36 11.76 1.35
CA ILE A 86 -6.23 11.57 2.51
C ILE A 86 -5.57 12.26 3.70
N GLN A 87 -6.36 12.94 4.53
CA GLN A 87 -5.88 13.50 5.78
C GLN A 87 -6.25 12.60 6.95
N ALA A 88 -5.35 12.44 7.92
CA ALA A 88 -5.62 11.62 9.11
C ALA A 88 -6.83 12.11 9.93
N ALA A 89 -7.19 13.39 9.82
CA ALA A 89 -8.36 13.98 10.45
C ALA A 89 -9.70 13.50 9.87
N GLU A 90 -9.70 12.92 8.66
CA GLU A 90 -10.90 12.41 7.99
C GLU A 90 -11.16 10.91 8.30
N LEU A 91 -10.29 10.28 9.10
CA LEU A 91 -10.40 8.88 9.51
C LEU A 91 -10.98 8.71 10.93
N LEU A 92 -11.36 9.81 11.60
CA LEU A 92 -11.90 9.88 12.97
C LEU A 92 -13.34 10.39 12.96
#